data_AF-A0A348N2U5-F1
#
_entry.id   AF-A0A348N2U5-F1
#
_cell.length_a   1.000
_cell.length_b   1.000
_cell.length_c   1.000
_cell.angle_alpha   90.00
_cell.angle_beta   90.00
_cell.angle_gamma   90.00
#
_symmetry.space_group_name_H-M   'P 1'
#
loop_
_entity.id
_entity.type
_entity.pdbx_description
1 polymer ?
#
loop_
_entity_poly.entity_id
_entity_poly.type
_entity_poly.pdbx_seq_one_letter_code
_entity_poly.pdbx_strand_id
1 'polypeptide(L)'
;MKTQSGFTLIELVMVIVILGILASVALPKFVDLQSDARKASLNGAIGAVRSAAAISHAAYLANGGSNTVSIEGTDYTLINGYPSANDIITLAGLDGYTVDNQSDTKIAKISISSNCEFTYKEAVLDDSSSDGSARLAPPALNETTSGC
;
A
#
# COMPACT_ATOMS: atom_id res chain seq x y z
N MET A 1 62.71 -16.50 -2.54
CA MET A 1 62.01 -15.65 -3.53
C MET A 1 60.61 -16.19 -3.69
N LYS A 2 59.56 -15.41 -3.40
CA LYS A 2 58.17 -15.84 -3.62
C LYS A 2 57.82 -15.58 -5.08
N THR A 3 57.38 -16.61 -5.80
CA THR A 3 56.88 -16.49 -7.17
C THR A 3 55.54 -15.75 -7.14
N GLN A 4 55.47 -14.58 -7.77
CA GLN A 4 54.21 -13.89 -7.94
C GLN A 4 53.51 -14.52 -9.15
N SER A 5 52.50 -15.35 -8.91
CA SER A 5 51.63 -15.84 -9.96
C SER A 5 50.69 -14.70 -10.34
N GLY A 6 50.95 -14.04 -11.48
CA GLY A 6 50.06 -13.05 -12.05
C GLY A 6 48.81 -13.71 -12.64
N PHE A 7 47.67 -13.04 -12.54
CA PHE A 7 46.43 -13.44 -13.23
C PHE A 7 46.64 -13.28 -14.75
N THR A 8 46.17 -14.23 -15.55
CA THR A 8 46.27 -14.11 -17.01
C THR A 8 45.21 -13.15 -17.55
N LEU A 9 45.52 -12.39 -18.61
CA LEU A 9 44.53 -11.52 -19.25
C LEU A 9 43.33 -12.32 -19.79
N ILE A 10 43.56 -13.55 -20.25
CA ILE A 10 42.50 -14.41 -20.77
C ILE A 10 41.54 -14.89 -19.67
N GLU A 11 42.03 -15.16 -18.45
CA GLU A 11 41.18 -15.48 -17.30
C GLU A 11 40.21 -14.35 -17.00
N LEU A 12 40.71 -13.11 -16.95
CA LEU A 12 39.87 -11.95 -16.67
C LEU A 12 38.79 -11.77 -17.76
N VAL A 13 39.17 -11.95 -19.03
CA VAL A 13 38.24 -11.84 -20.16
C VAL A 13 37.18 -12.95 -20.13
N MET A 14 37.56 -14.19 -19.84
CA MET A 14 36.61 -15.30 -19.76
C MET A 14 35.57 -15.07 -18.66
N VAL A 15 35.98 -14.55 -17.50
CA VAL A 15 35.08 -14.29 -16.36
C VAL A 15 34.02 -13.24 -16.72
N ILE A 16 34.41 -12.11 -17.31
CA ILE A 16 33.44 -11.07 -17.68
C ILE A 16 32.47 -11.53 -18.77
N VAL A 17 32.90 -12.41 -19.69
CA VAL A 17 32.02 -13.01 -20.71
C VAL A 17 30.98 -13.91 -20.07
N ILE A 18 31.39 -14.78 -19.13
CA ILE A 18 30.45 -15.66 -18.41
C ILE A 18 29.46 -14.83 -17.59
N LEU A 19 29.95 -13.83 -16.84
CA LEU A 19 29.08 -12.92 -16.08
C LEU A 19 28.11 -12.15 -16.98
N GLY A 20 28.53 -11.75 -18.19
CA GLY A 20 27.67 -11.09 -19.17
C GLY A 20 26.50 -11.98 -19.63
N ILE A 21 26.77 -13.26 -19.92
CA ILE A 21 25.73 -14.22 -20.32
C ILE A 21 24.75 -14.45 -19.17
N LEU A 22 25.24 -14.69 -17.95
CA LEU A 22 24.39 -14.90 -16.78
C LEU A 22 23.54 -13.66 -16.45
N ALA A 23 24.12 -12.47 -16.56
CA ALA A 23 23.40 -11.22 -16.33
C ALA A 23 22.27 -11.01 -17.35
N SER A 24 22.50 -11.35 -18.62
CA SER A 24 21.51 -11.16 -19.70
C SER A 24 20.21 -11.96 -19.48
N VAL A 25 20.29 -13.14 -18.87
CA VAL A 25 19.14 -14.00 -18.60
C VAL A 25 18.51 -13.74 -17.23
N ALA A 26 19.32 -13.35 -16.24
CA ALA A 26 18.86 -13.13 -14.87
C ALA A 26 18.17 -11.77 -14.69
N LEU A 27 18.65 -10.72 -15.37
CA LEU A 27 18.16 -9.35 -15.17
C LEU A 27 16.67 -9.20 -15.50
N PRO A 28 16.13 -9.69 -16.64
CA PRO A 28 14.70 -9.55 -16.94
C PRO A 28 13.82 -10.21 -15.88
N LYS A 29 14.19 -11.42 -15.43
CA LYS A 29 13.47 -12.13 -14.36
C LYS A 29 13.50 -11.39 -13.03
N PHE A 30 14.63 -10.78 -12.69
CA PHE A 30 14.74 -10.00 -11.47
C PHE A 30 13.87 -8.72 -11.49
N VAL A 31 13.65 -8.13 -12.66
CA VAL A 31 12.73 -6.99 -12.82
C VAL A 31 11.27 -7.44 -12.68
N ASP A 32 10.88 -8.55 -13.32
CA ASP A 32 9.52 -9.10 -13.20
C ASP A 32 9.19 -9.45 -11.74
N LEU A 33 10.10 -10.12 -11.04
CA LEU A 33 9.90 -10.48 -9.62
C LEU A 33 9.73 -9.26 -8.73
N GLN A 34 10.43 -8.17 -8.99
CA GLN A 34 10.24 -6.92 -8.25
C GLN A 34 8.87 -6.28 -8.53
N SER A 35 8.40 -6.33 -9.78
CA SER A 35 7.06 -5.87 -10.16
C SER A 35 5.98 -6.64 -9.41
N ASP A 36 6.07 -7.97 -9.43
CA ASP A 36 5.12 -8.86 -8.77
C ASP A 36 5.15 -8.69 -7.24
N ALA A 37 6.34 -8.54 -6.66
CA ALA A 37 6.50 -8.29 -5.22
C ALA A 37 5.82 -6.97 -4.78
N ARG A 38 5.93 -5.91 -5.59
CA ARG A 38 5.25 -4.63 -5.32
C ARG A 38 3.74 -4.76 -5.42
N LYS A 39 3.23 -5.43 -6.45
CA LYS A 39 1.78 -5.70 -6.60
C LYS A 39 1.24 -6.52 -5.42
N ALA A 40 1.94 -7.57 -5.02
CA ALA A 40 1.57 -8.39 -3.87
C ALA A 40 1.54 -7.58 -2.57
N SER A 41 2.55 -6.73 -2.35
CA SER A 41 2.62 -5.84 -1.19
C SER A 41 1.48 -4.81 -1.19
N LEU A 42 1.13 -4.26 -2.34
CA LEU A 42 0.01 -3.32 -2.48
C LEU A 42 -1.33 -3.99 -2.17
N ASN A 43 -1.55 -5.20 -2.71
CA ASN A 43 -2.75 -5.98 -2.45
C ASN A 43 -2.87 -6.37 -0.96
N GLY A 44 -1.74 -6.68 -0.31
CA GLY A 44 -1.67 -6.92 1.13
C GLY A 44 -2.13 -5.69 1.93
N ALA A 45 -1.63 -4.51 1.57
CA ALA A 45 -2.04 -3.26 2.20
C ALA A 45 -3.53 -2.93 1.98
N ILE A 46 -4.05 -3.12 0.78
CA ILE A 46 -5.48 -2.98 0.47
C ILE A 46 -6.32 -3.92 1.37
N GLY A 47 -5.86 -5.17 1.53
CA GLY A 47 -6.50 -6.14 2.43
C GLY A 47 -6.52 -5.67 3.89
N ALA A 48 -5.39 -5.14 4.38
CA ALA A 48 -5.28 -4.59 5.73
C ALA A 48 -6.26 -3.42 5.94
N VAL A 49 -6.33 -2.49 4.98
CA VAL A 49 -7.27 -1.35 5.04
C VAL A 49 -8.72 -1.80 5.05
N ARG A 50 -9.10 -2.77 4.21
CA ARG A 50 -10.46 -3.34 4.22
C ARG A 50 -10.80 -3.96 5.57
N SER A 51 -9.87 -4.71 6.16
CA SER A 51 -10.07 -5.33 7.47
C SER A 51 -10.19 -4.28 8.58
N ALA A 52 -9.29 -3.28 8.59
CA ALA A 52 -9.31 -2.20 9.56
C ALA A 52 -10.65 -1.43 9.51
N ALA A 53 -11.09 -1.04 8.31
CA ALA A 53 -12.36 -0.35 8.11
C ALA A 53 -13.57 -1.18 8.58
N ALA A 54 -13.58 -2.49 8.32
CA ALA A 54 -14.66 -3.37 8.75
C ALA A 54 -14.69 -3.54 10.28
N ILE A 55 -13.52 -3.73 10.92
CA ILE A 55 -13.40 -3.89 12.38
C ILE A 55 -13.83 -2.60 13.09
N SER A 56 -13.34 -1.45 12.64
CA SER A 56 -13.72 -0.15 13.22
C SER A 56 -15.21 0.13 13.04
N HIS A 57 -15.80 -0.27 11.90
CA HIS A 57 -17.23 -0.12 11.68
C HIS A 57 -18.06 -1.00 12.62
N ALA A 58 -17.65 -2.24 12.82
CA ALA A 58 -18.27 -3.11 13.80
C ALA A 58 -18.18 -2.52 15.22
N ALA A 59 -17.02 -1.96 15.60
CA ALA A 59 -16.83 -1.30 16.87
C ALA A 59 -17.68 -0.03 17.01
N TYR A 60 -17.84 0.76 15.94
CA TYR A 60 -18.73 1.91 15.90
C TYR A 60 -20.18 1.53 16.22
N LEU A 61 -20.68 0.47 15.57
CA LEU A 61 -22.03 -0.04 15.82
C LEU A 61 -22.20 -0.58 17.24
N ALA A 62 -21.19 -1.31 17.75
CA ALA A 62 -21.20 -1.84 19.11
C ALA A 62 -21.21 -0.73 20.18
N ASN A 63 -20.57 0.40 19.91
CA ASN A 63 -20.50 1.56 20.82
C ASN A 63 -21.61 2.60 20.58
N GLY A 64 -22.72 2.21 19.94
CA GLY A 64 -23.90 3.07 19.77
C GLY A 64 -23.70 4.24 18.81
N GLY A 65 -22.72 4.16 17.90
CA GLY A 65 -22.46 5.18 16.89
C GLY A 65 -21.55 6.33 17.34
N SER A 66 -20.62 6.06 18.26
CA SER A 66 -19.62 7.04 18.69
C SER A 66 -18.61 7.32 17.57
N ASN A 67 -18.36 8.60 17.24
CA ASN A 67 -17.40 9.00 16.18
C ASN A 67 -15.93 8.78 16.53
N THR A 68 -15.65 8.07 17.62
CA THR A 68 -14.31 7.72 18.07
C THR A 68 -14.31 6.28 18.55
N VAL A 69 -13.30 5.50 18.15
CA VAL A 69 -13.06 4.15 18.65
C VAL A 69 -11.66 4.06 19.23
N SER A 70 -11.55 3.50 20.44
CA SER A 70 -10.26 3.21 21.05
C SER A 70 -9.85 1.78 20.74
N ILE A 71 -8.72 1.60 20.07
CA ILE A 71 -8.14 0.28 19.75
C ILE A 71 -6.73 0.29 20.31
N GLU A 72 -6.42 -0.67 21.18
CA GLU A 72 -5.12 -0.79 21.85
C GLU A 72 -4.68 0.48 22.62
N GLY A 73 -5.65 1.24 23.15
CA GLY A 73 -5.39 2.47 23.91
C GLY A 73 -5.07 3.70 23.03
N THR A 74 -5.22 3.58 21.71
CA THR A 74 -5.15 4.70 20.78
C THR A 74 -6.55 5.02 20.26
N ASP A 75 -6.93 6.29 20.29
CA ASP A 75 -8.22 6.75 19.79
C ASP A 75 -8.13 7.09 18.30
N TYR A 76 -9.05 6.51 17.53
CA TYR A 76 -9.18 6.73 16.10
C TYR A 76 -10.50 7.43 15.79
N THR A 77 -10.45 8.44 14.94
CA THR A 77 -11.64 9.19 14.51
C THR A 77 -12.38 8.41 13.43
N LEU A 78 -13.69 8.30 13.58
CA LEU A 78 -14.58 7.77 12.56
C LEU A 78 -15.39 8.87 11.89
N ILE A 79 -15.47 8.77 10.57
CA ILE A 79 -16.35 9.53 9.70
C ILE A 79 -17.43 8.58 9.21
N ASN A 80 -18.69 8.87 9.59
CA ASN A 80 -19.85 8.06 9.22
C ASN A 80 -19.70 6.57 9.55
N GLY A 81 -19.07 6.27 10.69
CA GLY A 81 -18.83 4.91 11.16
C GLY A 81 -17.68 4.17 10.50
N TYR A 82 -16.82 4.83 9.72
CA TYR A 82 -15.58 4.27 9.17
C TYR A 82 -14.40 5.16 9.52
N PRO A 83 -13.14 4.67 9.54
CA PRO A 83 -12.00 5.47 9.94
C PRO A 83 -11.82 6.68 9.02
N SER A 84 -11.32 7.79 9.58
CA SER A 84 -10.89 8.93 8.77
C SER A 84 -9.72 8.54 7.85
N ALA A 85 -9.51 9.31 6.79
CA ALA A 85 -8.36 9.15 5.89
C ALA A 85 -7.04 9.28 6.66
N ASN A 86 -6.97 10.12 7.69
CA ASN A 86 -5.77 10.25 8.51
C ASN A 86 -5.52 9.03 9.39
N ASP A 87 -6.60 8.46 9.95
CA ASP A 87 -6.51 7.41 10.97
C ASP A 87 -6.46 6.00 10.37
N ILE A 88 -6.93 5.80 9.14
CA ILE A 88 -6.91 4.49 8.49
C ILE A 88 -5.49 3.95 8.27
N ILE A 89 -4.50 4.84 8.11
CA ILE A 89 -3.11 4.47 7.81
C ILE A 89 -2.47 3.78 9.00
N THR A 90 -2.56 4.41 10.17
CA THR A 90 -2.01 3.89 11.43
C THR A 90 -2.84 2.70 11.91
N LEU A 91 -4.16 2.74 11.73
CA LEU A 91 -5.03 1.63 12.09
C LEU A 91 -4.80 0.38 11.23
N ALA A 92 -4.45 0.55 9.95
CA ALA A 92 -4.12 -0.55 9.05
C ALA A 92 -2.62 -0.97 9.11
N GLY A 93 -1.81 -0.31 9.95
CA GLY A 93 -0.40 -0.64 10.15
C GLY A 93 0.48 -0.39 8.92
N LEU A 94 0.23 0.70 8.18
CA LEU A 94 0.89 0.99 6.90
C LEU A 94 2.16 1.85 7.01
N ASP A 95 2.86 1.82 8.14
CA ASP A 95 4.02 2.67 8.43
C ASP A 95 5.21 2.50 7.45
N GLY A 96 5.25 1.38 6.72
CA GLY A 96 6.26 1.09 5.70
C GLY A 96 5.97 1.68 4.31
N TYR A 97 4.86 2.39 4.13
CA TYR A 97 4.43 2.94 2.84
C TYR A 97 4.61 4.45 2.80
N THR A 98 4.71 5.00 1.59
CA THR A 98 4.65 6.46 1.41
C THR A 98 3.20 6.87 1.48
N VAL A 99 2.88 7.84 2.32
CA VAL A 99 1.51 8.26 2.60
C VAL A 99 1.34 9.73 2.28
N ASP A 100 0.32 10.04 1.48
CA ASP A 100 -0.09 11.39 1.14
C ASP A 100 -1.56 11.59 1.58
N ASN A 101 -1.73 12.32 2.68
CA ASN A 101 -3.02 12.63 3.26
C ASN A 101 -3.57 13.91 2.63
N GLN A 102 -4.57 13.77 1.77
CA GLN A 102 -5.28 14.89 1.18
C GLN A 102 -6.51 15.21 2.02
N SER A 103 -6.27 15.86 3.17
CA SER A 103 -7.32 16.16 4.16
C SER A 103 -8.49 16.98 3.57
N ASP A 104 -8.23 17.82 2.56
CA ASP A 104 -9.27 18.63 1.89
C ASP A 104 -10.21 17.78 1.02
N THR A 105 -9.71 16.68 0.45
CA THR A 105 -10.50 15.77 -0.40
C THR A 105 -10.97 14.51 0.33
N LYS A 106 -10.62 14.37 1.61
CA LYS A 106 -10.94 13.19 2.44
C LYS A 106 -10.40 11.89 1.83
N ILE A 107 -9.21 11.98 1.26
CA ILE A 107 -8.52 10.88 0.61
C ILE A 107 -7.16 10.67 1.28
N ALA A 108 -6.84 9.42 1.60
CA ALA A 108 -5.48 8.99 1.90
C ALA A 108 -4.94 8.23 0.70
N LYS A 109 -3.79 8.66 0.18
CA LYS A 109 -3.08 7.99 -0.89
C LYS A 109 -1.89 7.24 -0.30
N ILE A 110 -1.78 5.96 -0.63
CA ILE A 110 -0.73 5.06 -0.15
C ILE A 110 0.04 4.57 -1.37
N SER A 111 1.35 4.79 -1.38
CA SER A 111 2.22 4.49 -2.53
C SER A 111 3.48 3.72 -2.10
N ILE A 112 3.83 2.68 -2.87
CA ILE A 112 5.13 1.99 -2.81
C ILE A 112 6.11 2.64 -3.79
N SER A 113 5.60 3.09 -4.94
CA SER A 113 6.32 3.83 -5.97
C SER A 113 5.32 4.69 -6.75
N SER A 114 5.78 5.53 -7.68
CA SER A 114 4.93 6.47 -8.43
C SER A 114 3.78 5.84 -9.21
N ASN A 115 3.86 4.53 -9.52
CA ASN A 115 2.87 3.79 -10.32
C ASN A 115 2.29 2.58 -9.55
N CYS A 116 2.60 2.47 -8.26
CA CYS A 116 2.15 1.41 -7.36
C CYS A 116 1.46 2.01 -6.16
N GLU A 117 0.19 2.36 -6.32
CA GLU A 117 -0.55 3.09 -5.32
C GLU A 117 -2.02 2.70 -5.24
N PHE A 118 -2.61 2.96 -4.08
CA PHE A 118 -4.05 2.96 -3.93
C PHE A 118 -4.48 4.15 -3.10
N THR A 119 -5.76 4.50 -3.22
CA THR A 119 -6.39 5.57 -2.47
C THR A 119 -7.51 5.01 -1.62
N TYR A 120 -7.58 5.47 -0.38
CA TYR A 120 -8.71 5.33 0.51
C TYR A 120 -9.49 6.62 0.51
N LYS A 121 -10.74 6.57 0.09
CA LYS A 121 -11.68 7.68 0.17
C LYS A 121 -12.65 7.42 1.32
N GLU A 122 -12.76 8.37 2.24
CA GLU A 122 -13.65 8.26 3.41
C GLU A 122 -15.11 7.98 3.01
N ALA A 123 -15.85 7.40 3.96
CA ALA A 123 -17.29 7.20 3.81
C ALA A 123 -18.03 8.54 3.71
N VAL A 124 -18.99 8.61 2.79
CA VAL A 124 -19.77 9.82 2.53
C VAL A 124 -21.24 9.53 2.77
N LEU A 125 -21.95 10.46 3.40
CA LEU A 125 -23.41 10.48 3.38
C LEU A 125 -23.85 11.04 2.03
N ASP A 126 -24.37 10.17 1.18
CA ASP A 126 -24.90 10.56 -0.10
C ASP A 126 -26.33 11.08 0.09
N ASP A 127 -26.48 12.39 0.04
CA ASP A 127 -27.78 13.09 0.09
C ASP A 127 -28.37 13.29 -1.31
N SER A 128 -27.78 12.67 -2.35
CA SER A 128 -28.29 12.76 -3.73
C SER A 128 -29.48 11.82 -4.00
N SER A 129 -30.06 11.20 -2.97
CA SER A 129 -31.22 10.33 -3.16
C SER A 129 -32.50 11.16 -3.38
N SER A 130 -33.25 10.82 -4.42
CA SER A 130 -34.52 11.49 -4.77
C SER A 130 -35.64 11.33 -3.73
N ASP A 131 -35.39 10.52 -2.70
CA ASP A 131 -36.31 10.21 -1.61
C ASP A 131 -35.93 10.93 -0.30
N GLY A 132 -34.94 11.86 -0.35
CA GLY A 132 -34.51 12.65 0.81
C GLY A 132 -33.88 11.82 1.94
N SER A 133 -33.54 10.56 1.67
CA SER A 133 -32.93 9.64 2.63
C SER A 133 -31.43 9.64 2.43
N ALA A 134 -30.66 10.17 3.39
CA ALA A 134 -29.20 10.11 3.33
C ALA A 134 -28.73 8.65 3.33
N ARG A 135 -28.08 8.21 2.24
CA ARG A 135 -27.54 6.85 2.11
C ARG A 135 -26.06 6.88 2.48
N LEU A 136 -25.64 6.01 3.40
CA LEU A 136 -24.22 5.86 3.71
C LEU A 136 -23.51 5.11 2.57
N ALA A 137 -22.61 5.79 1.87
CA ALA A 137 -21.66 5.16 0.97
C ALA A 137 -20.43 4.72 1.79
N PRO A 138 -20.08 3.42 1.82
CA PRO A 138 -18.89 2.96 2.52
C PRO A 138 -17.61 3.51 1.85
N PRO A 139 -16.46 3.45 2.54
CA PRO A 139 -15.21 3.94 1.99
C PRO A 139 -14.86 3.25 0.67
N ALA A 140 -14.37 4.02 -0.29
CA ALA A 140 -13.95 3.50 -1.57
C ALA A 140 -12.43 3.27 -1.58
N LEU A 141 -12.02 2.15 -2.16
CA LEU A 141 -10.62 1.83 -2.42
C LEU A 141 -10.39 1.79 -3.91
N ASN A 142 -9.54 2.68 -4.41
CA ASN A 142 -9.20 2.77 -5.82
C ASN A 142 -7.71 2.52 -6.00
N GLU A 143 -7.37 1.44 -6.70
CA GLU A 143 -5.98 1.04 -6.97
C GLU A 143 -5.50 1.53 -8.34
N THR A 144 -4.23 1.92 -8.41
CA THR A 144 -3.51 2.24 -9.64
C THR A 144 -2.23 1.40 -9.65
N THR A 145 -2.24 0.35 -10.48
CA THR A 145 -1.12 -0.61 -10.62
C THR A 145 -0.50 -0.60 -12.02
N SER A 146 -0.90 0.34 -12.87
CA SER A 146 -0.39 0.47 -14.23
C SER A 146 1.05 0.96 -14.19
N GLY A 147 2.01 0.05 -14.39
CA GLY A 147 3.44 0.36 -14.30
C GLY A 147 4.07 0.06 -12.94
N CYS A 148 3.37 -0.69 -12.07
CA CYS A 148 4.04 -1.63 -11.18
C CYS A 148 4.71 -2.73 -12.01
#